data_AF-A0A2S9FK72-F1
#
_entry.id   AF-A0A2S9FK72-F1
#
_cell.length_a   1.000
_cell.length_b   1.000
_cell.length_c   1.000
_cell.angle_alpha   90.00
_cell.angle_beta   90.00
_cell.angle_gamma   90.00
#
_symmetry.space_group_name_H-M   'P 1'
#
loop_
_entity.id
_entity.type
_entity.pdbx_description
1 polymer ?
#
loop_
_entity_poly.entity_id
_entity_poly.type
_entity_poly.pdbx_seq_one_letter_code
_entity_poly.pdbx_strand_id
1 'polypeptide(L)'
;SGAEPVPFGAGSDDVYADMLAALLSGQVDAVVDDDVVFVPLGASHPDYELAFTVQTANHWGIAVAKDRPDTLAEIDAALGRLVESGRLRKVWEEWLPTLDYPFTEH
;
A
#
# COMPACT_ATOMS: atom_id res chain seq x y z
N SER A 1 0.20 5.21 28.79
CA SER A 1 0.78 6.10 27.76
C SER A 1 0.45 5.52 26.39
N GLY A 2 0.37 6.35 25.35
CA GLY A 2 0.16 5.92 23.96
C GLY A 2 1.46 6.01 23.16
N ALA A 3 1.37 6.00 21.83
CA ALA A 3 2.50 6.19 20.93
C ALA A 3 2.91 7.67 20.79
N GLU A 4 4.21 7.91 20.57
CA GLU A 4 4.75 9.22 20.15
C GLU A 4 4.99 9.19 18.63
N PRO A 5 4.31 10.02 17.82
CA PRO A 5 4.46 10.00 16.38
C PRO A 5 5.77 10.68 15.95
N VAL A 6 6.57 9.97 15.14
CA VAL A 6 7.76 10.50 14.46
C VAL A 6 7.47 10.60 12.97
N PRO A 7 7.39 11.81 12.39
CA PRO A 7 7.09 11.97 10.98
C PRO A 7 8.31 11.70 10.10
N PHE A 8 8.10 10.96 9.01
CA PHE A 8 9.06 10.80 7.91
C PHE A 8 8.52 11.52 6.67
N GLY A 9 9.38 12.10 5.82
CA GLY A 9 8.98 12.64 4.50
C GLY A 9 9.21 14.12 4.21
N ALA A 10 9.51 14.97 5.19
CA ALA A 10 9.65 16.42 4.92
C ALA A 10 10.97 16.81 4.22
N GLY A 11 11.93 15.89 4.02
CA GLY A 11 13.24 16.22 3.47
C GLY A 11 14.02 15.04 2.88
N SER A 12 13.35 13.95 2.52
CA SER A 12 13.96 12.77 1.95
C SER A 12 13.24 12.32 0.69
N ASP A 13 14.02 11.90 -0.29
CA ASP A 13 13.53 11.30 -1.54
C ASP A 13 13.26 9.79 -1.39
N ASP A 14 13.64 9.18 -0.25
CA ASP A 14 13.45 7.76 0.05
C ASP A 14 12.95 7.54 1.48
N VAL A 15 11.69 7.92 1.70
CA VAL A 15 10.99 7.80 2.98
C VAL A 15 10.97 6.36 3.49
N TYR A 16 10.85 5.39 2.57
CA TYR A 16 10.82 3.98 2.91
C TYR A 16 12.15 3.51 3.52
N ALA A 17 13.28 3.83 2.89
CA ALA A 17 14.59 3.49 3.43
C ALA A 17 14.84 4.15 4.81
N ASP A 18 14.40 5.40 4.98
CA ASP A 18 14.55 6.11 6.26
C ASP A 18 13.76 5.45 7.40
N MET A 19 12.52 5.03 7.12
CA MET A 19 11.68 4.31 8.10
C MET A 19 12.36 3.01 8.55
N LEU A 20 12.90 2.24 7.61
CA LEU A 20 13.58 0.98 7.92
C LEU A 20 14.90 1.21 8.68
N ALA A 21 15.68 2.23 8.32
CA ALA A 21 16.92 2.57 9.03
C ALA A 21 16.65 3.04 10.47
N ALA A 22 15.60 3.82 10.69
CA ALA A 22 15.19 4.25 12.02
C ALA A 22 14.74 3.07 12.90
N LEU A 23 14.01 2.11 12.32
CA LEU A 23 13.62 0.89 13.01
C LEU A 23 14.83 0.01 13.35
N LEU A 24 15.70 -0.28 12.38
CA LEU A 24 16.90 -1.10 12.59
C LEU A 24 17.87 -0.53 13.62
N SER A 25 17.99 0.80 13.67
CA SER A 25 18.86 1.48 14.64
C SER A 25 18.24 1.64 16.03
N GLY A 26 16.96 1.29 16.20
CA GLY A 26 16.21 1.47 17.44
C GLY A 26 15.89 2.94 17.75
N GLN A 27 15.90 3.82 16.75
CA GLN A 27 15.41 5.20 16.91
C GLN A 27 13.88 5.25 17.07
N VAL A 28 13.18 4.30 16.48
CA VAL A 28 11.73 4.09 16.66
C VAL A 28 11.47 2.63 17.00
N ASP A 29 10.43 2.38 17.80
CA ASP A 29 10.02 1.03 18.18
C ASP A 29 9.18 0.32 17.11
N ALA A 30 8.52 1.10 16.24
CA ALA A 30 7.66 0.60 15.17
C ALA A 30 7.52 1.63 14.05
N VAL A 31 7.15 1.13 12.86
CA VAL A 31 6.75 1.94 11.70
C VAL A 31 5.35 1.53 11.26
N VAL A 32 4.60 2.47 10.69
CA VAL A 32 3.21 2.25 10.25
C VAL A 32 3.06 2.85 8.86
N ASP A 33 2.57 2.04 7.92
CA ASP A 33 2.25 2.41 6.55
C ASP A 33 1.23 1.39 5.97
N ASP A 34 0.85 1.56 4.70
CA ASP A 34 -0.07 0.68 4.00
C ASP A 34 0.40 -0.80 3.97
N ASP A 35 -0.57 -1.71 3.95
CA ASP A 35 -0.32 -3.16 3.97
C ASP A 35 0.45 -3.66 2.75
N VAL A 36 0.24 -3.05 1.58
CA VAL A 36 1.02 -3.29 0.35
C VAL A 36 2.51 -3.04 0.52
N VAL A 37 2.90 -2.24 1.51
CA VAL A 37 4.31 -1.96 1.84
C VAL A 37 4.82 -3.00 2.83
N PHE A 38 4.17 -3.15 3.99
CA PHE A 38 4.76 -3.88 5.12
C PHE A 38 4.34 -5.35 5.27
N VAL A 39 3.21 -5.79 4.71
CA VAL A 39 2.86 -7.22 4.74
C VAL A 39 3.86 -8.06 3.93
N PRO A 40 4.23 -7.69 2.68
CA PRO A 40 5.27 -8.41 1.95
C PRO A 40 6.64 -8.36 2.63
N LEU A 41 6.99 -7.23 3.27
CA LEU A 41 8.28 -7.07 3.96
C LEU A 41 8.40 -8.06 5.12
N GLY A 42 7.41 -8.08 6.02
CA GLY A 42 7.39 -9.01 7.16
C GLY A 42 7.29 -10.48 6.76
N ALA A 43 6.76 -10.77 5.56
CA ALA A 43 6.70 -12.14 5.04
C ALA A 43 8.01 -12.63 4.40
N SER A 44 8.87 -11.71 3.94
CA SER A 44 10.03 -12.05 3.08
C SER A 44 11.39 -11.67 3.66
N HIS A 45 11.47 -10.78 4.65
CA HIS A 45 12.72 -10.27 5.17
C HIS A 45 12.96 -10.69 6.64
N PRO A 46 14.09 -11.32 6.97
CA PRO A 46 14.32 -11.95 8.28
C PRO A 46 14.45 -10.96 9.45
N ASP A 47 14.80 -9.70 9.16
CA ASP A 47 15.01 -8.68 10.19
C ASP A 47 13.73 -7.92 10.59
N TYR A 48 12.59 -8.21 9.95
CA TYR A 48 11.33 -7.50 10.19
C TYR A 48 10.18 -8.47 10.46
N GLU A 49 9.28 -8.06 11.35
CA GLU A 49 8.04 -8.78 11.67
C GLU A 49 6.85 -7.83 11.53
N LEU A 50 5.77 -8.33 10.94
CA LEU A 50 4.49 -7.61 10.92
C LEU A 50 3.81 -7.75 12.29
N ALA A 51 3.67 -6.65 13.02
CA ALA A 51 3.02 -6.66 14.33
C ALA A 51 1.51 -6.90 14.24
N PHE A 52 0.80 -6.10 13.43
CA PHE A 52 -0.63 -6.25 13.15
C PHE A 52 -1.04 -5.35 11.97
N THR A 53 -2.21 -5.61 11.39
CA THR A 53 -2.87 -4.71 10.43
C THR A 53 -4.18 -4.18 11.00
N VAL A 54 -4.60 -3.01 10.52
CA VAL A 54 -5.94 -2.46 10.77
C VAL A 54 -6.58 -2.21 9.41
N GLN A 55 -7.74 -2.83 9.17
CA GLN A 55 -8.47 -2.67 7.92
C GLN A 55 -9.17 -1.30 7.91
N THR A 56 -8.50 -0.31 7.34
CA THR A 56 -9.02 1.06 7.21
C THR A 56 -9.99 1.21 6.04
N ALA A 57 -10.09 0.20 5.17
CA ALA A 57 -10.81 0.24 3.89
C ALA A 57 -10.37 1.44 3.03
N ASN A 58 -9.07 1.78 3.07
CA ASN A 58 -8.50 2.87 2.28
C ASN A 58 -8.58 2.52 0.79
N HIS A 59 -9.42 3.24 0.03
CA HIS A 59 -9.58 3.00 -1.40
C HIS A 59 -8.47 3.70 -2.19
N TRP A 60 -7.74 2.93 -2.98
CA TRP A 60 -6.71 3.44 -3.88
C TRP A 60 -7.32 3.83 -5.22
N GLY A 61 -6.80 4.91 -5.80
CA GLY A 61 -7.28 5.43 -7.07
C GLY A 61 -6.18 6.10 -7.87
N ILE A 62 -6.42 6.23 -9.18
CA ILE A 62 -5.54 6.97 -10.07
C ILE A 62 -6.00 8.43 -10.06
N ALA A 63 -5.14 9.33 -9.57
CA ALA A 63 -5.43 10.75 -9.55
C ALA A 63 -5.43 11.34 -10.98
N VAL A 64 -6.48 12.08 -11.33
CA VAL A 64 -6.64 12.75 -12.62
C VAL A 64 -6.85 14.25 -12.40
N ALA A 65 -6.31 15.08 -13.30
CA ALA A 65 -6.53 16.52 -13.24
C ALA A 65 -8.03 16.86 -13.34
N LYS A 66 -8.49 17.83 -12.54
CA LYS A 66 -9.92 18.14 -12.38
C LYS A 66 -10.60 18.60 -13.67
N ASP A 67 -9.84 19.14 -14.61
CA ASP A 67 -10.29 19.62 -15.92
C ASP A 67 -10.21 18.55 -17.02
N ARG A 68 -9.99 17.28 -16.65
CA ARG A 68 -9.86 16.14 -17.58
C ARG A 68 -10.91 15.04 -17.33
N PRO A 69 -12.22 15.35 -17.34
CA PRO A 69 -13.26 14.36 -17.05
C PRO A 69 -13.29 13.19 -18.06
N ASP A 70 -12.96 13.44 -19.33
CA ASP A 70 -12.90 12.37 -20.34
C ASP A 70 -11.79 11.36 -20.04
N THR A 71 -10.63 11.83 -19.55
CA THR A 71 -9.53 10.94 -19.13
C THR A 71 -9.91 10.12 -17.91
N LEU A 72 -10.61 10.71 -16.94
CA LEU A 72 -11.15 9.96 -15.81
C LEU A 72 -12.09 8.85 -16.28
N ALA A 73 -13.04 9.16 -17.17
CA ALA A 73 -13.99 8.19 -17.70
C ALA A 73 -13.31 7.05 -18.47
N GLU A 74 -12.27 7.35 -19.26
CA GLU A 74 -11.47 6.34 -19.96
C GLU A 74 -10.74 5.39 -19.00
N ILE A 75 -10.13 5.94 -17.94
CA ILE A 75 -9.44 5.16 -16.90
C ILE A 75 -10.44 4.27 -16.15
N ASP A 76 -11.56 4.83 -15.70
CA ASP A 76 -12.60 4.08 -14.98
C ASP A 76 -13.15 2.95 -15.85
N ALA A 77 -13.45 3.21 -17.12
CA ALA A 77 -13.91 2.18 -18.04
C ALA A 77 -12.85 1.08 -18.27
N ALA A 78 -11.57 1.45 -18.31
CA ALA A 78 -10.48 0.48 -18.46
C ALA A 78 -10.32 -0.39 -17.19
N LEU A 79 -10.37 0.20 -16.01
CA LEU A 79 -10.32 -0.51 -14.73
C LEU A 79 -11.52 -1.47 -14.60
N GLY A 80 -12.73 -1.01 -14.96
CA GLY A 80 -13.93 -1.85 -14.99
C GLY A 80 -13.75 -3.10 -15.84
N ARG A 81 -13.24 -2.96 -17.08
CA ARG A 81 -12.94 -4.12 -17.94
C ARG A 81 -11.87 -5.06 -17.35
N LEU A 82 -10.88 -4.53 -16.63
CA LEU A 82 -9.84 -5.35 -15.99
C LEU A 82 -10.39 -6.16 -14.81
N VAL A 83 -11.31 -5.57 -14.03
CA VAL A 83 -12.03 -6.26 -12.96
C VAL A 83 -12.94 -7.35 -13.55
N GLU A 84 -13.82 -6.99 -14.49
CA GLU A 84 -14.78 -7.92 -15.13
C GLU A 84 -14.08 -9.10 -15.82
N SER A 85 -12.94 -8.87 -16.46
CA SER A 85 -12.18 -9.93 -17.12
C SER A 85 -11.34 -10.80 -16.17
N GLY A 86 -11.32 -10.47 -14.87
CA GLY A 86 -10.46 -11.12 -13.88
C GLY A 86 -8.96 -10.86 -14.09
N ARG A 87 -8.59 -9.95 -15.00
CA ARG A 87 -7.18 -9.59 -15.25
C ARG A 87 -6.58 -8.84 -14.08
N LEU A 88 -7.36 -8.00 -13.40
CA LEU A 88 -6.89 -7.31 -12.21
C LEU A 88 -6.50 -8.30 -11.11
N ARG A 89 -7.33 -9.33 -10.87
CA ARG A 89 -7.02 -10.42 -9.93
C ARG A 89 -5.70 -11.11 -10.26
N LYS A 90 -5.45 -11.44 -11.53
CA LYS A 90 -4.20 -12.09 -11.94
C LYS A 90 -2.96 -11.23 -11.64
N VAL A 91 -3.04 -9.93 -11.92
CA VAL A 91 -1.95 -8.99 -11.61
C VAL A 91 -1.77 -8.85 -10.10
N TRP A 92 -2.88 -8.80 -9.34
CA TRP A 92 -2.83 -8.76 -7.88
C TRP A 92 -2.13 -10.00 -7.31
N GLU A 93 -2.54 -11.19 -7.73
CA GLU A 93 -1.96 -12.45 -7.25
C GLU A 93 -0.48 -12.62 -7.67
N GLU A 94 -0.07 -12.01 -8.79
CA GLU A 94 1.34 -12.00 -9.23
C GLU A 94 2.22 -11.09 -8.37
N TRP A 95 1.75 -9.86 -8.08
CA TRP A 95 2.59 -8.82 -7.45
C TRP A 95 2.35 -8.65 -5.95
N LEU A 96 1.18 -9.04 -5.45
CA LEU A 96 0.75 -8.92 -4.06
C LEU A 96 0.22 -10.28 -3.53
N PRO A 97 0.98 -11.39 -3.68
CA PRO A 97 0.51 -12.73 -3.34
C PRO A 97 0.22 -12.93 -1.83
N THR A 98 0.70 -12.02 -0.99
CA THR A 98 0.51 -12.06 0.47
C THR A 98 -0.70 -11.26 0.94
N LEU A 99 -1.43 -10.59 0.04
CA LEU A 99 -2.61 -9.80 0.37
C LEU A 99 -3.89 -10.40 -0.20
N ASP A 100 -4.97 -10.31 0.57
CA ASP A 100 -6.30 -10.71 0.13
C ASP A 100 -6.79 -9.81 -1.00
N TYR A 101 -7.32 -10.43 -2.07
CA TYR A 101 -7.88 -9.68 -3.19
C TYR A 101 -9.19 -8.98 -2.78
N PRO A 102 -9.28 -7.64 -2.88
CA PRO A 102 -10.36 -6.87 -2.23
C PRO A 102 -11.67 -6.83 -3.03
N PHE A 103 -11.71 -7.32 -4.27
CA PHE A 103 -12.89 -7.25 -5.15
C PHE A 103 -13.58 -8.61 -5.32
N THR A 104 -13.86 -9.31 -4.23
CA THR A 104 -14.65 -10.56 -4.27
C THR A 104 -16.08 -10.33 -4.75
N GLU A 105 -16.62 -11.28 -5.51
CA GLU A 105 -17.97 -11.21 -6.07
C GLU A 105 -19.04 -11.15 -4.96
N HIS A 106 -20.02 -10.26 -5.14
CA HIS A 106 -21.26 -10.23 -4.36
C HIS A 106 -22.31 -11.17 -4.94
#